data_AF-A0A935S2K3-F1
#
_entry.id   AF-A0A935S2K3-F1
#
_cell.length_a   1.000
_cell.length_b   1.000
_cell.length_c   1.000
_cell.angle_alpha   90.00
_cell.angle_beta   90.00
_cell.angle_gamma   90.00
#
_symmetry.space_group_name_H-M   'P 1'
#
loop_
_entity.id
_entity.type
_entity.pdbx_description
1 polymer ?
#
loop_
_entity_poly.entity_id
_entity_poly.type
_entity_poly.pdbx_seq_one_letter_code
_entity_poly.pdbx_strand_id
1 'polypeptide(L)'
;MYYFLDDNISFPHPEVVKPSGILAIGGNLSIDRLLLAYHFGIFPWYNDNEPIIWWCPKPRYVIFPDKVNVPKSMNAYFNQKKYQVTYNRHFTDVVRFCQLTPRNGQDGTWINDDIVLSYSRLHEMGYAMSVEVWDSNELVGGLYGVNLGKVFFGESMFSLKSNASKFGFISLARRLAEEGYAVIDCQQPNPYLQSLGGEFIEGNDFQTILRKNRMEWLR
;
A
#
# COMPACT_ATOMS: atom_id res chain seq x y z
N MET A 1 9.80 25.45 -4.48
CA MET A 1 9.73 25.47 -3.02
C MET A 1 9.19 24.12 -2.60
N TYR A 2 9.89 23.44 -1.69
CA TYR A 2 9.37 22.28 -0.96
C TYR A 2 8.79 22.80 0.35
N TYR A 3 7.76 22.14 0.86
CA TYR A 3 7.17 22.50 2.15
C TYR A 3 7.84 21.69 3.26
N PHE A 4 8.17 22.35 4.37
CA PHE A 4 8.71 21.70 5.55
C PHE A 4 7.62 21.64 6.62
N LEU A 5 7.33 20.44 7.11
CA LEU A 5 6.29 20.24 8.11
C LEU A 5 6.86 20.43 9.52
N ASP A 6 6.09 21.12 10.35
CA ASP A 6 6.29 21.20 11.79
C ASP A 6 5.43 20.14 12.50
N ASP A 7 5.28 20.24 13.82
CA ASP A 7 4.49 19.31 14.62
C ASP A 7 2.97 19.44 14.41
N ASN A 8 2.49 20.50 13.75
CA ASN A 8 1.06 20.65 13.45
C ASN A 8 0.63 19.61 12.41
N ILE A 9 -0.50 18.96 12.67
CA ILE A 9 -1.08 17.94 11.78
C ILE A 9 -1.76 18.63 10.60
N SER A 10 -0.95 18.99 9.60
CA SER A 10 -1.39 19.60 8.35
C SER A 10 -0.48 19.23 7.19
N PHE A 11 -1.00 19.35 5.97
CA PHE A 11 -0.26 19.19 4.72
C PHE A 11 -0.60 20.33 3.75
N PRO A 12 0.33 20.74 2.87
CA PRO A 12 -0.01 21.51 1.70
C PRO A 12 -1.05 20.77 0.85
N HIS A 13 -1.94 21.51 0.19
CA HIS A 13 -2.96 20.88 -0.65
C HIS A 13 -2.32 20.07 -1.79
N PRO A 14 -2.73 18.83 -2.09
CA PRO A 14 -2.13 17.99 -3.14
C PRO A 14 -2.06 18.61 -4.54
N GLU A 15 -2.84 19.66 -4.83
CA GLU A 15 -2.77 20.41 -6.09
C GLU A 15 -1.43 21.10 -6.33
N VAL A 16 -0.73 21.50 -5.28
CA VAL A 16 0.54 22.24 -5.41
C VAL A 16 1.74 21.32 -5.65
N VAL A 17 1.53 19.99 -5.69
CA VAL A 17 2.62 19.03 -5.88
C VAL A 17 3.30 19.26 -7.23
N LYS A 18 4.63 19.14 -7.22
CA LYS A 18 5.46 19.29 -8.42
C LYS A 18 5.50 17.99 -9.23
N PRO A 19 5.97 18.02 -10.49
CA PRO A 19 6.19 16.82 -11.29
C PRO A 19 7.09 15.76 -10.65
N SER A 20 7.95 16.15 -9.69
CA SER A 20 8.74 15.17 -8.91
C SER A 20 7.89 14.28 -8.00
N GLY A 21 6.63 14.64 -7.72
CA GLY A 21 5.75 13.93 -6.80
C GLY A 21 6.00 14.23 -5.33
N ILE A 22 7.11 14.87 -4.96
CA ILE A 22 7.38 15.28 -3.57
C ILE A 22 6.48 16.46 -3.20
N LEU A 23 5.73 16.32 -2.11
CA LEU A 23 4.85 17.35 -1.58
C LEU A 23 5.49 18.09 -0.40
N ALA A 24 6.02 17.36 0.58
CA ALA A 24 6.55 17.94 1.81
C ALA A 24 7.67 17.08 2.43
N ILE A 25 8.43 17.68 3.34
CA ILE A 25 9.56 17.06 4.06
C ILE A 25 9.41 17.35 5.56
N GLY A 26 9.74 16.38 6.42
CA GLY A 26 9.73 16.51 7.87
C GLY A 26 8.40 16.10 8.52
N GLY A 27 8.14 16.64 9.71
CA GLY A 27 7.04 16.21 10.58
C GLY A 27 7.35 14.90 11.31
N ASN A 28 6.35 14.04 11.46
CA ASN A 28 6.45 12.78 12.21
C ASN A 28 5.50 11.71 11.64
N LEU A 29 5.63 10.46 12.04
CA LEU A 29 4.73 9.37 11.65
C LEU A 29 3.61 9.11 12.69
N SER A 30 3.12 10.18 13.33
CA SER A 30 1.95 10.05 14.21
C SER A 30 0.74 9.53 13.43
N ILE A 31 -0.14 8.81 14.12
CA ILE A 31 -1.31 8.16 13.52
C ILE A 31 -2.20 9.20 12.83
N ASP A 32 -2.50 10.32 13.50
CA ASP A 32 -3.33 11.39 12.94
C ASP A 32 -2.73 11.99 11.67
N ARG A 33 -1.39 12.16 11.61
CA ARG A 33 -0.72 12.63 10.39
C ARG A 33 -0.78 11.62 9.27
N LEU A 34 -0.53 10.33 9.55
CA LEU A 34 -0.62 9.28 8.56
C LEU A 34 -2.04 9.20 7.99
N LEU A 35 -3.05 9.17 8.86
CA LEU A 35 -4.45 9.15 8.43
C LEU A 35 -4.79 10.37 7.58
N LEU A 36 -4.37 11.57 7.98
CA LEU A 36 -4.54 12.79 7.18
C LEU A 36 -3.85 12.65 5.82
N ALA A 37 -2.62 12.15 5.78
CA ALA A 37 -1.87 11.96 4.55
C ALA A 37 -2.64 11.05 3.58
N TYR A 38 -3.03 9.85 4.01
CA TYR A 38 -3.77 8.89 3.18
C TYR A 38 -5.14 9.40 2.75
N HIS A 39 -5.85 10.15 3.61
CA HIS A 39 -7.10 10.80 3.24
C HIS A 39 -6.96 11.70 2.00
N PHE A 40 -5.77 12.27 1.78
CA PHE A 40 -5.45 13.14 0.65
C PHE A 40 -4.56 12.47 -0.41
N GLY A 41 -4.30 11.17 -0.31
CA GLY A 41 -3.48 10.42 -1.28
C GLY A 41 -1.98 10.66 -1.13
N ILE A 42 -1.57 11.14 0.03
CA ILE A 42 -0.18 11.41 0.40
C ILE A 42 0.36 10.20 1.18
N PHE A 43 1.59 9.79 0.92
CA PHE A 43 2.24 8.69 1.65
C PHE A 43 3.70 9.03 1.98
N PRO A 44 4.24 8.53 3.11
CA PRO A 44 5.64 8.68 3.45
C PRO A 44 6.49 7.68 2.66
N TRP A 45 7.63 8.12 2.14
CA TRP A 45 8.63 7.23 1.55
C TRP A 45 10.01 7.87 1.60
N TYR A 46 10.91 7.30 2.41
CA TYR A 46 12.24 7.84 2.70
C TYR A 46 13.17 6.72 3.16
N ASN A 47 14.48 6.90 3.02
CA ASN A 47 15.49 5.99 3.55
C ASN A 47 15.90 6.39 4.98
N ASP A 48 16.55 5.50 5.74
CA ASP A 48 16.94 5.74 7.15
C ASP A 48 17.75 7.00 7.41
N ASN A 49 18.55 7.42 6.44
CA ASN A 49 19.42 8.60 6.57
C ASN A 49 18.79 9.86 5.97
N GLU A 50 17.51 9.80 5.59
CA GLU A 50 16.75 10.90 5.03
C GLU A 50 15.69 11.39 6.02
N PRO A 51 15.33 12.68 6.00
CA PRO A 51 14.13 13.14 6.70
C PRO A 51 12.90 12.44 6.10
N ILE A 52 11.79 12.39 6.85
CA ILE A 52 10.51 11.89 6.30
C ILE A 52 10.15 12.71 5.05
N ILE A 53 9.95 12.03 3.92
CA ILE A 53 9.50 12.66 2.67
C ILE A 53 8.08 12.19 2.37
N TRP A 54 7.20 13.14 2.08
CA TRP A 54 5.79 12.89 1.77
C TRP A 54 5.53 13.08 0.29
N TRP A 55 4.96 12.05 -0.34
CA TRP A 55 4.77 11.96 -1.77
C TRP A 55 3.30 11.99 -2.17
N CYS A 56 3.01 12.65 -3.28
CA CYS A 56 1.71 12.66 -3.95
C CYS A 56 1.90 12.72 -5.49
N PRO A 57 2.51 11.69 -6.11
CA PRO A 57 2.75 11.63 -7.55
C PRO A 57 1.46 11.82 -8.36
N LYS A 58 1.61 12.49 -9.50
CA LYS A 58 0.60 12.67 -10.54
C LYS A 58 1.25 12.38 -11.90
N PRO A 59 0.68 11.52 -12.76
CA PRO A 59 -0.52 10.67 -12.53
C PRO A 59 -0.33 9.65 -11.40
N ARG A 60 -1.43 9.03 -10.93
CA ARG A 60 -1.39 8.02 -9.86
C ARG A 60 -1.50 6.62 -10.44
N TYR A 61 -0.68 5.69 -9.94
CA TYR A 61 -0.71 4.30 -10.39
C TYR A 61 -1.60 3.45 -9.48
N VAL A 62 -2.55 2.73 -10.07
CA VAL A 62 -3.61 2.03 -9.34
C VAL A 62 -3.95 0.68 -9.98
N ILE A 63 -4.63 -0.18 -9.22
CA ILE A 63 -5.32 -1.37 -9.72
C ILE A 63 -6.78 -1.27 -9.27
N PHE A 64 -7.71 -1.40 -10.21
CA PHE A 64 -9.12 -1.57 -9.86
C PHE A 64 -9.36 -3.03 -9.47
N PRO A 65 -9.90 -3.32 -8.26
CA PRO A 65 -10.05 -4.69 -7.76
C PRO A 65 -10.79 -5.62 -8.73
N ASP A 66 -11.85 -5.13 -9.37
CA ASP A 66 -12.70 -5.83 -10.33
C ASP A 66 -12.03 -6.08 -11.70
N LYS A 67 -10.92 -5.38 -11.98
CA LYS A 67 -10.12 -5.51 -13.20
C LYS A 67 -8.79 -6.24 -12.99
N VAL A 68 -8.58 -6.85 -11.82
CA VAL A 68 -7.32 -7.54 -11.56
C VAL A 68 -7.08 -8.63 -12.61
N ASN A 69 -5.93 -8.54 -13.29
CA ASN A 69 -5.54 -9.55 -14.25
C ASN A 69 -4.98 -10.77 -13.51
N VAL A 70 -5.55 -11.95 -13.77
CA VAL A 70 -5.08 -13.21 -13.21
C VAL A 70 -4.37 -13.99 -14.31
N PRO A 71 -3.01 -14.02 -14.33
CA PRO A 71 -2.28 -14.75 -15.35
C PRO A 71 -2.67 -16.23 -15.36
N LYS A 72 -2.76 -16.85 -16.54
CA LYS A 72 -3.16 -18.27 -16.69
C LYS A 72 -2.30 -19.21 -15.84
N SER A 73 -1.02 -18.89 -15.64
CA SER A 73 -0.11 -19.67 -14.78
C SER A 73 -0.54 -19.74 -13.32
N MET A 74 -1.32 -18.75 -12.83
CA MET A 74 -1.85 -18.73 -11.47
C MET A 74 -3.03 -19.69 -11.28
N ASN A 75 -3.71 -20.10 -12.36
CA ASN A 75 -4.86 -21.01 -12.25
C ASN A 75 -4.47 -22.33 -11.57
N ALA A 76 -3.28 -22.86 -11.86
CA ALA A 76 -2.79 -24.07 -11.19
C ALA A 76 -2.65 -23.88 -9.68
N TYR A 77 -2.10 -22.74 -9.24
CA TYR A 77 -1.93 -22.43 -7.81
C TYR A 77 -3.28 -22.34 -7.09
N PHE A 78 -4.27 -21.68 -7.69
CA PHE A 78 -5.61 -21.55 -7.10
C PHE A 78 -6.38 -22.88 -7.11
N ASN A 79 -6.38 -23.61 -8.24
CA ASN A 79 -7.10 -24.88 -8.37
C ASN A 79 -6.56 -25.95 -7.42
N GLN A 80 -5.24 -25.99 -7.22
CA GLN A 80 -4.59 -26.94 -6.31
C GLN A 80 -4.60 -26.45 -4.84
N LYS A 81 -5.12 -25.25 -4.57
CA LYS A 81 -5.04 -24.59 -3.26
C LYS A 81 -3.61 -24.63 -2.71
N LYS A 82 -2.65 -24.26 -3.56
CA LYS A 82 -1.21 -24.40 -3.28
C LYS A 82 -0.77 -23.64 -2.03
N TYR A 83 -1.44 -22.53 -1.74
CA TYR A 83 -1.24 -21.72 -0.55
C TYR A 83 -2.57 -21.46 0.15
N GLN A 84 -2.49 -21.21 1.46
CA GLN A 84 -3.59 -20.67 2.26
C GLN A 84 -3.39 -19.17 2.46
N VAL A 85 -4.48 -18.41 2.46
CA VAL A 85 -4.46 -16.98 2.75
C VAL A 85 -5.18 -16.70 4.06
N THR A 86 -4.56 -15.87 4.90
CA THR A 86 -5.22 -15.26 6.05
C THR A 86 -5.09 -13.74 5.97
N TYR A 87 -5.84 -13.05 6.84
CA TYR A 87 -5.83 -11.61 6.93
C TYR A 87 -5.68 -11.21 8.39
N ASN A 88 -4.90 -10.16 8.65
CA ASN A 88 -4.81 -9.51 9.97
C ASN A 88 -4.41 -10.45 11.11
N ARG A 89 -3.63 -11.50 10.82
CA ARG A 89 -3.17 -12.43 11.86
C ARG A 89 -1.74 -12.16 12.30
N HIS A 90 -0.90 -11.70 11.38
CA HIS A 90 0.53 -11.53 11.60
C HIS A 90 1.03 -10.24 10.95
N PHE A 91 0.33 -9.13 11.20
CA PHE A 91 0.61 -7.85 10.54
C PHE A 91 2.07 -7.40 10.71
N THR A 92 2.55 -7.31 11.94
CA THR A 92 3.93 -6.86 12.22
C THR A 92 4.96 -7.81 11.59
N ASP A 93 4.71 -9.12 11.56
CA ASP A 93 5.60 -10.07 10.89
C ASP A 93 5.64 -9.81 9.38
N VAL A 94 4.49 -9.58 8.74
CA VAL A 94 4.42 -9.23 7.30
C VAL A 94 5.20 -7.95 7.00
N VAL A 95 5.08 -6.91 7.84
CA VAL A 95 5.85 -5.66 7.67
C VAL A 95 7.35 -5.92 7.84
N ARG A 96 7.75 -6.72 8.85
CA ARG A 96 9.16 -7.09 9.07
C ARG A 96 9.74 -7.93 7.92
N PHE A 97 8.96 -8.86 7.37
CA PHE A 97 9.39 -9.58 6.17
C PHE A 97 9.55 -8.64 4.98
N CYS A 98 8.66 -7.65 4.82
CA CYS A 98 8.84 -6.61 3.81
C CYS A 98 10.08 -5.75 4.04
N GLN A 99 10.45 -5.47 5.30
CA GLN A 99 11.66 -4.75 5.68
C GLN A 99 12.92 -5.53 5.33
N LEU A 100 12.95 -6.84 5.60
CA LEU A 100 14.12 -7.69 5.50
C LEU A 100 14.32 -8.33 4.12
N THR A 101 13.26 -8.46 3.31
CA THR A 101 13.34 -9.10 1.99
C THR A 101 14.06 -8.17 1.00
N PRO A 102 15.25 -8.53 0.50
CA PRO A 102 15.98 -7.70 -0.43
C PRO A 102 15.20 -7.48 -1.72
N ARG A 103 15.30 -6.27 -2.28
CA ARG A 103 14.76 -5.95 -3.60
C ARG A 103 15.92 -5.94 -4.59
N ASN A 104 15.74 -6.58 -5.74
CA ASN A 104 16.79 -6.66 -6.76
C ASN A 104 17.32 -5.27 -7.12
N GLY A 105 18.62 -5.04 -6.90
CA GLY A 105 19.28 -3.77 -7.19
C GLY A 105 19.14 -2.68 -6.11
N GLN A 106 18.75 -3.04 -4.88
CA GLN A 106 18.69 -2.12 -3.74
C GLN A 106 19.51 -2.67 -2.54
N ASP A 107 20.27 -1.80 -1.88
CA ASP A 107 21.08 -2.13 -0.68
C ASP A 107 20.24 -2.22 0.61
N GLY A 108 18.94 -2.51 0.49
CA GLY A 108 17.99 -2.53 1.58
C GLY A 108 16.58 -2.17 1.13
N THR A 109 15.68 -1.99 2.10
CA THR A 109 14.34 -1.46 1.86
C THR A 109 14.19 -0.13 2.58
N TRP A 110 13.24 0.69 2.14
CA TRP A 110 12.89 1.96 2.78
C TRP A 110 12.11 1.78 4.09
N ILE A 111 11.73 0.54 4.42
CA ILE A 111 10.89 0.22 5.56
C ILE A 111 11.80 0.09 6.78
N ASN A 112 11.81 1.12 7.60
CA ASN A 112 12.59 1.14 8.83
C ASN A 112 11.73 0.89 10.07
N ASP A 113 12.37 0.87 11.24
CA ASP A 113 11.70 0.55 12.50
C ASP A 113 10.60 1.56 12.85
N ASP A 114 10.73 2.82 12.43
CA ASP A 114 9.67 3.83 12.59
C ASP A 114 8.44 3.50 11.72
N ILE A 115 8.64 3.05 10.47
CA ILE A 115 7.56 2.55 9.61
C ILE A 115 6.94 1.30 10.24
N VAL A 116 7.75 0.33 10.71
CA VAL A 116 7.21 -0.89 11.35
C VAL A 116 6.33 -0.53 12.55
N LEU A 117 6.81 0.35 13.43
CA LEU A 117 6.09 0.79 14.61
C LEU A 117 4.80 1.54 14.25
N SER A 118 4.89 2.52 13.36
CA SER A 118 3.76 3.42 13.04
C SER A 118 2.64 2.67 12.32
N TYR A 119 2.98 1.76 11.39
CA TYR A 119 1.98 0.97 10.68
C TYR A 119 1.41 -0.16 11.54
N SER A 120 2.19 -0.71 12.48
CA SER A 120 1.64 -1.66 13.47
C SER A 120 0.60 -0.98 14.35
N ARG A 121 0.83 0.27 14.77
CA ARG A 121 -0.17 1.07 15.49
C ARG A 121 -1.40 1.38 14.65
N LEU A 122 -1.23 1.70 13.36
CA LEU A 122 -2.38 1.84 12.44
C LEU A 122 -3.20 0.55 12.35
N HIS A 123 -2.53 -0.61 12.34
CA HIS A 123 -3.20 -1.90 12.33
C HIS A 123 -3.98 -2.16 13.62
N GLU A 124 -3.38 -1.89 14.79
CA GLU A 124 -4.05 -1.99 16.10
C GLU A 124 -5.31 -1.11 16.17
N MET A 125 -5.31 0.04 15.50
CA MET A 125 -6.46 0.94 15.38
C MET A 125 -7.46 0.55 14.27
N GLY A 126 -7.19 -0.51 13.51
CA GLY A 126 -8.06 -0.99 12.43
C GLY A 126 -7.92 -0.25 11.09
N TYR A 127 -6.91 0.61 10.94
CA TYR A 127 -6.66 1.40 9.72
C TYR A 127 -5.61 0.80 8.80
N ALA A 128 -4.93 -0.27 9.19
CA ALA A 128 -4.05 -1.03 8.31
C ALA A 128 -4.41 -2.51 8.37
N MET A 129 -4.17 -3.21 7.26
CA MET A 129 -4.42 -4.63 7.15
C MET A 129 -3.28 -5.37 6.47
N SER A 130 -3.13 -6.63 6.83
CA SER A 130 -2.17 -7.56 6.23
C SER A 130 -2.88 -8.70 5.54
N VAL A 131 -2.18 -9.27 4.56
CA VAL A 131 -2.50 -10.53 3.93
C VAL A 131 -1.30 -11.44 4.15
N GLU A 132 -1.54 -12.60 4.73
CA GLU A 132 -0.52 -13.62 4.95
C GLU A 132 -0.74 -14.78 3.98
N VAL A 133 0.33 -15.27 3.37
CA VAL A 133 0.31 -16.40 2.44
C VAL A 133 1.12 -17.54 3.02
N TRP A 134 0.45 -18.65 3.29
CA TRP A 134 0.98 -19.80 3.99
C TRP A 134 1.19 -20.98 3.05
N ASP A 135 2.33 -21.63 3.18
CA ASP A 135 2.57 -22.98 2.65
C ASP A 135 2.59 -23.94 3.85
N SER A 136 1.46 -24.63 4.06
CA SER A 136 1.20 -25.36 5.31
C SER A 136 1.27 -24.42 6.53
N ASN A 137 2.29 -24.53 7.38
CA ASN A 137 2.46 -23.72 8.59
C ASN A 137 3.52 -22.62 8.45
N GLU A 138 4.11 -22.46 7.26
CA GLU A 138 5.18 -21.50 7.00
C GLU A 138 4.62 -20.25 6.30
N LEU A 139 4.93 -19.07 6.83
CA LEU A 139 4.62 -17.80 6.19
C LEU A 139 5.60 -17.55 5.03
N VAL A 140 5.14 -17.70 3.80
CA VAL A 140 5.99 -17.70 2.59
C VAL A 140 5.79 -16.49 1.69
N GLY A 141 4.87 -15.60 2.05
CA GLY A 141 4.63 -14.36 1.36
C GLY A 141 3.55 -13.56 2.05
N GLY A 142 3.37 -12.33 1.60
CA GLY A 142 2.35 -11.47 2.18
C GLY A 142 2.48 -10.06 1.67
N LEU A 143 1.51 -9.23 2.05
CA LEU A 143 1.50 -7.82 1.77
C LEU A 143 0.73 -7.09 2.86
N TYR A 144 1.02 -5.82 3.02
CA TYR A 144 0.27 -4.96 3.92
C TYR A 144 -0.08 -3.65 3.25
N GLY A 145 -1.07 -2.97 3.82
CA GLY A 145 -1.48 -1.66 3.36
C GLY A 145 -2.38 -0.95 4.33
N VAL A 146 -2.57 0.34 4.09
CA VAL A 146 -3.51 1.16 4.83
C VAL A 146 -4.90 0.96 4.22
N ASN A 147 -5.89 0.67 5.05
CA ASN A 147 -7.26 0.39 4.66
C ASN A 147 -8.17 1.52 5.15
N LEU A 148 -8.55 2.43 4.25
CA LEU A 148 -9.46 3.51 4.58
C LEU A 148 -10.73 3.44 3.72
N GLY A 149 -11.82 2.96 4.31
CA GLY A 149 -13.11 2.83 3.64
C GLY A 149 -13.05 1.82 2.52
N LYS A 150 -13.34 2.29 1.30
CA LYS A 150 -13.31 1.51 0.06
C LYS A 150 -12.06 1.80 -0.77
N VAL A 151 -10.99 2.28 -0.14
CA VAL A 151 -9.67 2.46 -0.76
C VAL A 151 -8.63 1.70 0.05
N PHE A 152 -7.89 0.82 -0.63
CA PHE A 152 -6.77 0.10 -0.05
C PHE A 152 -5.47 0.67 -0.62
N PHE A 153 -4.60 1.19 0.25
CA PHE A 153 -3.29 1.73 -0.11
C PHE A 153 -2.25 0.64 0.11
N GLY A 154 -1.82 -0.02 -0.95
CA GLY A 154 -0.82 -1.08 -0.85
C GLY A 154 0.55 -0.50 -0.54
N GLU A 155 1.23 -0.96 0.51
CA GLU A 155 2.51 -0.37 0.92
C GLU A 155 3.70 -1.19 0.44
N SER A 156 3.68 -2.48 0.77
CA SER A 156 4.73 -3.41 0.34
C SER A 156 4.23 -4.84 0.37
N MET A 157 4.97 -5.70 -0.31
CA MET A 157 4.79 -7.14 -0.29
C MET A 157 6.14 -7.85 -0.28
N PHE A 158 6.14 -9.10 0.16
CA PHE A 158 7.30 -9.98 0.12
C PHE A 158 6.91 -11.36 -0.39
N SER A 159 7.89 -12.11 -0.90
CA SER A 159 7.70 -13.47 -1.40
C SER A 159 8.96 -14.29 -1.12
N LEU A 160 8.82 -15.34 -0.32
CA LEU A 160 9.88 -16.32 -0.03
C LEU A 160 9.75 -17.58 -0.91
N LYS A 161 8.53 -17.85 -1.42
CA LYS A 161 8.28 -18.89 -2.42
C LYS A 161 7.68 -18.31 -3.70
N SER A 162 7.83 -19.04 -4.81
CA SER A 162 7.37 -18.60 -6.13
C SER A 162 5.86 -18.32 -6.13
N ASN A 163 5.49 -17.15 -6.65
CA ASN A 163 4.10 -16.68 -6.74
C ASN A 163 3.37 -16.50 -5.40
N ALA A 164 4.02 -16.57 -4.23
CA ALA A 164 3.34 -16.37 -2.96
C ALA A 164 2.77 -14.93 -2.85
N SER A 165 3.57 -13.89 -3.09
CA SER A 165 3.07 -12.50 -3.10
C SER A 165 1.96 -12.27 -4.12
N LYS A 166 2.09 -12.89 -5.30
CA LYS A 166 1.09 -12.82 -6.40
C LYS A 166 -0.22 -13.50 -6.02
N PHE A 167 -0.14 -14.66 -5.38
CA PHE A 167 -1.30 -15.37 -4.86
C PHE A 167 -2.03 -14.54 -3.80
N GLY A 168 -1.28 -13.95 -2.86
CA GLY A 168 -1.81 -13.05 -1.84
C GLY A 168 -2.47 -11.81 -2.44
N PHE A 169 -1.80 -11.12 -3.37
CA PHE A 169 -2.34 -9.93 -4.03
C PHE A 169 -3.62 -10.22 -4.80
N ILE A 170 -3.65 -11.29 -5.61
CA ILE A 170 -4.86 -11.65 -6.38
C ILE A 170 -6.00 -12.04 -5.44
N SER A 171 -5.70 -12.75 -4.34
CA SER A 171 -6.71 -13.11 -3.33
C SER A 171 -7.29 -11.87 -2.64
N LEU A 172 -6.44 -10.88 -2.32
CA LEU A 172 -6.89 -9.60 -1.81
C LEU A 172 -7.76 -8.87 -2.83
N ALA A 173 -7.30 -8.71 -4.07
CA ALA A 173 -8.03 -7.97 -5.09
C ALA A 173 -9.43 -8.56 -5.35
N ARG A 174 -9.55 -9.88 -5.41
CA ARG A 174 -10.85 -10.56 -5.53
C ARG A 174 -11.78 -10.24 -4.35
N ARG A 175 -11.27 -10.35 -3.12
CA ARG A 175 -12.02 -10.02 -1.90
C ARG A 175 -12.45 -8.55 -1.91
N LEU A 176 -11.55 -7.63 -2.23
CA LEU A 176 -11.85 -6.19 -2.29
C LEU A 176 -12.90 -5.88 -3.36
N ALA A 177 -12.88 -6.58 -4.51
CA ALA A 177 -13.91 -6.45 -5.54
C ALA A 177 -15.29 -6.90 -5.02
N GLU A 178 -15.37 -8.05 -4.35
CA GLU A 178 -16.60 -8.55 -3.73
C GLU A 178 -17.14 -7.61 -2.65
N GLU A 179 -16.24 -6.98 -1.89
CA GLU A 179 -16.58 -6.00 -0.85
C GLU A 179 -16.85 -4.59 -1.42
N GLY A 180 -16.78 -4.39 -2.73
CA GLY A 180 -17.11 -3.12 -3.38
C GLY A 180 -16.07 -2.01 -3.17
N TYR A 181 -14.79 -2.37 -3.03
CA TYR A 181 -13.71 -1.38 -2.99
C TYR A 181 -13.55 -0.67 -4.33
N ALA A 182 -13.31 0.63 -4.27
CA ALA A 182 -13.15 1.47 -5.43
C ALA A 182 -11.77 1.30 -6.09
N VAL A 183 -10.70 1.19 -5.30
CA VAL A 183 -9.34 1.16 -5.85
C VAL A 183 -8.32 0.54 -4.88
N ILE A 184 -7.33 -0.14 -5.45
CA ILE A 184 -6.05 -0.43 -4.80
C ILE A 184 -5.03 0.60 -5.28
N ASP A 185 -4.61 1.51 -4.40
CA ASP A 185 -3.53 2.44 -4.71
C ASP A 185 -2.19 1.70 -4.65
N CYS A 186 -1.42 1.81 -5.73
CA CYS A 186 -0.13 1.17 -5.91
C CYS A 186 1.02 2.18 -5.94
N GLN A 187 0.71 3.48 -5.84
CA GLN A 187 1.60 4.64 -5.85
C GLN A 187 2.52 4.75 -7.08
N GLN A 188 3.45 3.81 -7.25
CA GLN A 188 4.45 3.76 -8.32
C GLN A 188 4.30 2.49 -9.18
N PRO A 189 4.47 2.60 -10.50
CA PRO A 189 4.41 1.44 -11.38
C PRO A 189 5.61 0.52 -11.19
N ASN A 190 5.41 -0.77 -11.46
CA ASN A 190 6.48 -1.69 -11.76
C ASN A 190 5.96 -2.81 -12.69
N PRO A 191 6.84 -3.55 -13.39
CA PRO A 191 6.42 -4.60 -14.32
C PRO A 191 5.53 -5.68 -13.67
N TYR A 192 5.75 -5.95 -12.38
CA TYR A 192 4.95 -6.93 -11.64
C TYR A 192 3.50 -6.47 -11.47
N LEU A 193 3.24 -5.24 -11.00
CA LEU A 193 1.90 -4.69 -10.84
C LEU A 193 1.22 -4.45 -12.20
N GLN A 194 1.98 -4.04 -13.21
CA GLN A 194 1.48 -3.91 -14.58
C GLN A 194 0.92 -5.24 -15.10
N SER A 195 1.62 -6.35 -14.83
CA SER A 195 1.14 -7.69 -15.21
C SER A 195 -0.18 -8.09 -14.52
N LEU A 196 -0.53 -7.44 -13.40
CA LEU A 196 -1.74 -7.67 -12.62
C LEU A 196 -2.88 -6.68 -12.94
N GLY A 197 -2.72 -5.87 -13.99
CA GLY A 197 -3.73 -4.91 -14.44
C GLY A 197 -3.54 -3.50 -13.90
N GLY A 198 -2.32 -3.16 -13.43
CA GLY A 198 -2.02 -1.81 -12.99
C GLY A 198 -2.03 -0.79 -14.12
N GLU A 199 -2.69 0.33 -13.88
CA GLU A 199 -2.85 1.44 -14.82
C GLU A 199 -2.62 2.80 -14.15
N PHE A 200 -2.27 3.80 -14.96
CA PHE A 200 -2.25 5.18 -14.50
C PHE A 200 -3.63 5.80 -14.64
N ILE A 201 -4.01 6.59 -13.64
CA ILE A 201 -5.15 7.50 -13.71
C ILE A 201 -4.69 8.93 -13.44
N GLU A 202 -5.46 9.89 -13.96
CA GLU A 202 -5.17 11.30 -13.73
C GLU A 202 -5.28 11.62 -12.23
N GLY A 203 -4.45 12.57 -11.77
CA GLY A 203 -4.44 12.97 -10.36
C GLY A 203 -5.82 13.44 -9.88
N ASN A 204 -6.59 14.09 -10.75
CA ASN A 204 -7.95 14.56 -10.46
C ASN A 204 -8.96 13.41 -10.32
N ASP A 205 -8.80 12.34 -11.10
CA ASP A 205 -9.66 11.15 -11.00
C ASP A 205 -9.40 10.44 -9.66
N PHE A 206 -8.13 10.30 -9.28
CA PHE A 206 -7.77 9.73 -7.97
C PHE A 206 -8.31 10.58 -6.81
N GLN A 207 -8.17 11.90 -6.86
CA GLN A 207 -8.73 12.80 -5.84
C GLN A 207 -10.27 12.73 -5.77
N THR A 208 -10.94 12.49 -6.90
CA THR A 208 -12.39 12.27 -6.94
C THR A 208 -12.77 10.98 -6.20
N ILE A 209 -12.04 9.88 -6.41
CA ILE A 209 -12.21 8.62 -5.68
C ILE A 209 -12.02 8.85 -4.18
N LEU A 210 -10.93 9.51 -3.78
CA LEU A 210 -10.64 9.79 -2.37
C LEU A 210 -11.73 10.67 -1.73
N ARG A 211 -12.19 11.72 -2.42
CA ARG A 211 -13.26 12.58 -1.93
C ARG A 211 -14.55 11.80 -1.70
N LYS A 212 -14.94 10.93 -2.63
CA LYS A 212 -16.12 10.07 -2.47
C LYS A 212 -15.96 9.15 -1.25
N ASN A 213 -14.80 8.51 -1.11
CA ASN A 213 -14.47 7.64 0.01
C ASN A 213 -14.61 8.35 1.36
N ARG A 214 -14.09 9.58 1.51
CA ARG A 214 -14.23 10.37 2.75
C ARG A 214 -15.69 10.69 3.09
N MET A 215 -16.52 10.95 2.08
CA MET A 215 -17.94 11.28 2.29
C MET A 215 -18.76 10.06 2.74
N GLU A 216 -18.33 8.85 2.39
CA GLU A 216 -18.97 7.61 2.84
C GLU A 216 -18.70 7.30 4.32
N TRP A 217 -17.60 7.82 4.90
CA TRP A 217 -17.31 7.70 6.33
C TRP A 217 -18.17 8.59 7.23
N LEU A 218 -18.73 9.67 6.68
CA LEU A 218 -19.56 10.64 7.40
C LEU A 218 -21.04 10.26 7.42
N ARG A 219 -21.40 9.12 6.83
CA ARG A 219 -22.76 8.57 6.80
C ARG A 219 -22.88 7.39 7.75
#